data_AF-A0A2V7FSI0-F1
#
_entry.id   AF-A0A2V7FSI0-F1
#
_cell.length_a   1.000
_cell.length_b   1.000
_cell.length_c   1.000
_cell.angle_alpha   90.00
_cell.angle_beta   90.00
_cell.angle_gamma   90.00
#
_symmetry.space_group_name_H-M   'P 1'
#
loop_
_entity.id
_entity.type
_entity.pdbx_description
1 polymer ?
#
loop_
_entity_poly.entity_id
_entity_poly.type
_entity_poly.pdbx_seq_one_letter_code
_entity_poly.pdbx_strand_id
1 'polypeptide(L)'
;MALLAATFGAGVAVGVGGRALWVRYASAAAPERAHGVERLMAELNGELRLTPPQRDSVHAILQRHYARMSEAWEMVRPRFDTLRAAMDSEVSRRLTPGQQATYRDLVARHRHQRERAKSDSGGPKK
;
A
#
# COMPACT_ATOMS: atom_id res chain seq x y z
N MET A 1 11.45 -32.74 19.69
CA MET A 1 11.56 -31.29 20.03
C MET A 1 12.14 -30.43 18.89
N ALA A 2 12.05 -30.83 17.61
CA ALA A 2 12.54 -30.03 16.48
C ALA A 2 11.43 -29.31 15.69
N LEU A 3 10.15 -29.64 15.94
CA LEU A 3 9.02 -29.05 15.22
C LEU A 3 8.66 -27.63 15.67
N LEU A 4 9.00 -27.25 16.91
CA LEU A 4 8.64 -25.94 17.48
C LEU A 4 9.66 -24.82 17.16
N ALA A 5 10.92 -25.19 16.88
CA ALA A 5 11.95 -24.23 16.47
C ALA A 5 11.69 -23.68 15.04
N ALA A 6 11.09 -24.49 14.15
CA ALA A 6 10.73 -24.09 12.80
C ALA A 6 9.57 -23.07 12.76
N THR A 7 8.61 -23.18 13.70
CA THR A 7 7.52 -22.20 13.82
C THR A 7 7.97 -20.89 14.48
N PHE A 8 8.98 -20.93 15.37
CA PHE A 8 9.46 -19.72 16.05
C PHE A 8 10.42 -18.89 15.18
N GLY A 9 11.27 -19.53 14.38
CA GLY A 9 12.16 -18.82 13.43
C GLY A 9 11.41 -18.07 12.33
N ALA A 10 10.29 -18.62 11.85
CA ALA A 10 9.42 -17.97 10.87
C ALA A 10 8.65 -16.76 11.42
N GLY A 11 8.38 -16.72 12.74
CA GLY A 11 7.69 -15.59 13.38
C GLY A 11 8.59 -14.36 13.59
N VAL A 12 9.89 -14.56 13.82
CA VAL A 12 10.82 -13.46 14.13
C VAL A 12 11.24 -12.68 12.87
N ALA A 13 11.35 -13.34 11.71
CA ALA A 13 11.63 -12.67 10.44
C ALA A 13 10.47 -11.75 9.96
N VAL A 14 9.23 -12.09 10.32
CA VAL A 14 8.02 -11.30 10.01
C VAL A 14 7.92 -10.03 10.86
N GLY A 15 8.48 -10.02 12.08
CA GLY A 15 8.29 -8.95 13.05
C GLY A 15 8.92 -7.60 12.68
N VAL A 16 10.07 -7.60 11.99
CA VAL A 16 10.82 -6.36 11.68
C VAL A 16 10.76 -6.02 10.19
N GLY A 17 10.92 -6.99 9.29
CA GLY A 17 10.77 -6.78 7.84
C GLY A 17 9.31 -6.54 7.42
N GLY A 18 8.37 -7.28 8.02
CA GLY A 18 6.96 -7.16 7.71
C GLY A 18 6.39 -5.77 8.02
N ARG A 19 6.85 -5.10 9.08
CA ARG A 19 6.36 -3.77 9.47
C ARG A 19 6.83 -2.65 8.52
N ALA A 20 8.07 -2.71 8.04
CA ALA A 20 8.58 -1.74 7.06
C ALA A 20 7.89 -1.91 5.69
N LEU A 21 7.67 -3.15 5.27
CA LEU A 21 6.90 -3.47 4.07
C LEU A 21 5.43 -3.04 4.22
N TRP A 22 4.82 -3.29 5.37
CA TRP A 22 3.43 -2.91 5.66
C TRP A 22 3.24 -1.38 5.69
N VAL A 23 4.19 -0.61 6.24
CA VAL A 23 4.14 0.87 6.23
C VAL A 23 4.28 1.41 4.80
N ARG A 24 5.21 0.89 3.99
CA ARG A 24 5.34 1.25 2.56
C ARG A 24 4.06 0.91 1.78
N TYR A 25 3.41 -0.19 2.14
CA TYR A 25 2.21 -0.69 1.47
C TYR A 25 0.92 0.04 1.89
N ALA A 26 0.74 0.32 3.18
CA ALA A 26 -0.36 1.13 3.69
C ALA A 26 -0.32 2.56 3.12
N SER A 27 0.89 3.09 2.88
CA SER A 27 1.09 4.35 2.17
C SER A 27 0.67 4.29 0.70
N ALA A 28 0.75 3.09 0.09
CA ALA A 28 0.38 2.78 -1.28
C ALA A 28 -1.04 2.19 -1.43
N ALA A 29 -1.85 2.15 -0.35
CA ALA A 29 -3.21 1.61 -0.33
C ALA A 29 -4.23 2.51 -1.07
N ALA A 30 -3.96 2.72 -2.35
CA ALA A 30 -4.86 3.25 -3.36
C ALA A 30 -4.95 2.20 -4.50
N PRO A 31 -5.98 2.26 -5.37
CA PRO A 31 -6.77 1.13 -5.87
C PRO A 31 -6.12 0.16 -6.87
N GLU A 32 -4.80 0.16 -7.06
CA GLU A 32 -4.12 -0.83 -7.92
C GLU A 32 -3.73 -2.06 -7.12
N ARG A 33 -4.65 -3.03 -7.13
CA ARG A 33 -4.68 -4.11 -6.15
C ARG A 33 -3.92 -5.38 -6.60
N ALA A 34 -3.99 -5.76 -7.86
CA ALA A 34 -3.30 -6.95 -8.35
C ALA A 34 -1.75 -6.80 -8.32
N HIS A 35 -1.23 -5.64 -8.69
CA HIS A 35 0.22 -5.40 -8.79
C HIS A 35 0.94 -5.31 -7.42
N GLY A 36 0.22 -4.97 -6.36
CA GLY A 36 0.79 -4.88 -5.00
C GLY A 36 1.23 -6.25 -4.45
N VAL A 37 0.42 -7.28 -4.70
CA VAL A 37 0.72 -8.67 -4.30
C VAL A 37 1.89 -9.21 -5.12
N GLU A 38 1.90 -8.98 -6.44
CA GLU A 38 2.99 -9.45 -7.32
C GLU A 38 4.34 -8.79 -6.98
N ARG A 39 4.35 -7.49 -6.66
CA ARG A 39 5.58 -6.80 -6.22
C ARG A 39 6.10 -7.34 -4.89
N LEU A 40 5.21 -7.57 -3.92
CA LEU A 40 5.57 -8.15 -2.64
C LEU A 40 6.08 -9.59 -2.80
N MET A 41 5.45 -10.37 -3.67
CA MET A 41 5.90 -11.72 -4.02
C MET A 41 7.28 -11.73 -4.68
N ALA A 42 7.57 -10.76 -5.56
CA ALA A 42 8.89 -10.62 -6.18
C ALA A 42 9.98 -10.28 -5.15
N GLU A 43 9.70 -9.38 -4.22
CA GLU A 43 10.60 -8.99 -3.12
C GLU A 43 10.87 -10.19 -2.19
N LEU A 44 9.81 -10.86 -1.72
CA LEU A 44 9.92 -12.05 -0.87
C LEU A 44 10.63 -13.21 -1.57
N ASN A 45 10.41 -13.40 -2.87
CA ASN A 45 11.08 -14.45 -3.62
C ASN A 45 12.59 -14.15 -3.76
N GLY A 46 12.96 -12.89 -3.97
CA GLY A 46 14.37 -12.47 -4.04
C GLY A 46 15.10 -12.60 -2.71
N GLU A 47 14.48 -12.20 -1.62
CA GLU A 47 15.09 -12.20 -0.28
C GLU A 47 15.11 -13.59 0.37
N LEU A 48 14.02 -14.35 0.25
CA LEU A 48 13.84 -15.62 0.95
C LEU A 48 14.16 -16.84 0.08
N ARG A 49 14.39 -16.64 -1.23
CA ARG A 49 14.69 -17.70 -2.21
C ARG A 49 13.70 -18.86 -2.12
N LEU A 50 12.41 -18.52 -2.16
CA LEU A 50 11.31 -19.47 -1.99
C LEU A 50 11.36 -20.59 -3.04
N THR A 51 11.08 -21.82 -2.63
CA THR A 51 10.87 -22.94 -3.57
C THR A 51 9.52 -22.78 -4.30
N PRO A 52 9.31 -23.41 -5.47
CA PRO A 52 8.03 -23.34 -6.20
C PRO A 52 6.78 -23.60 -5.33
N PRO A 53 6.70 -24.69 -4.53
CA PRO A 53 5.51 -24.94 -3.70
C PRO A 53 5.33 -23.91 -2.57
N GLN A 54 6.42 -23.33 -2.06
CA GLN A 54 6.35 -22.25 -1.06
C GLN A 54 5.85 -20.95 -1.68
N ARG A 55 6.30 -20.63 -2.90
CA ARG A 55 5.84 -19.46 -3.65
C ARG A 55 4.33 -19.51 -3.88
N ASP A 56 3.80 -20.65 -4.31
CA ASP A 56 2.35 -20.81 -4.56
C ASP A 56 1.55 -20.64 -3.26
N SER A 57 2.05 -21.22 -2.17
CA SER A 57 1.43 -21.11 -0.84
C SER A 57 1.42 -19.67 -0.32
N VAL A 58 2.55 -18.95 -0.42
CA VAL A 58 2.67 -17.56 0.03
C VAL A 58 1.81 -16.65 -0.86
N HIS A 59 1.78 -16.87 -2.18
CA HIS A 59 0.93 -16.11 -3.10
C HIS A 59 -0.54 -16.20 -2.72
N ALA A 60 -1.04 -17.42 -2.48
CA ALA A 60 -2.43 -17.66 -2.09
C ALA A 60 -2.79 -16.96 -0.76
N ILE A 61 -1.88 -16.98 0.22
CA ILE A 61 -2.06 -16.29 1.50
C ILE A 61 -2.15 -14.77 1.28
N LEU A 62 -1.18 -14.19 0.56
CA LEU A 62 -1.13 -12.74 0.33
C LEU A 62 -2.34 -12.26 -0.47
N GLN A 63 -2.73 -12.97 -1.53
CA GLN A 63 -3.95 -12.70 -2.32
C GLN A 63 -5.19 -12.61 -1.41
N ARG A 64 -5.43 -13.64 -0.59
CA ARG A 64 -6.60 -13.71 0.27
C ARG A 64 -6.65 -12.57 1.29
N HIS A 65 -5.54 -12.31 1.97
CA HIS A 65 -5.49 -11.24 2.97
C HIS A 65 -5.60 -9.87 2.32
N TYR A 66 -4.99 -9.71 1.16
CA TYR A 66 -5.06 -8.45 0.44
C TYR A 66 -6.46 -8.14 -0.09
N ALA A 67 -7.18 -9.13 -0.62
CA ALA A 67 -8.60 -8.97 -1.00
C ALA A 67 -9.46 -8.48 0.17
N ARG A 68 -9.26 -9.02 1.37
CA ARG A 68 -9.97 -8.60 2.59
C ARG A 68 -9.63 -7.18 3.03
N MET A 69 -8.33 -6.84 3.06
CA MET A 69 -7.91 -5.46 3.37
C MET A 69 -8.46 -4.47 2.34
N SER A 70 -8.54 -4.91 1.08
CA SER A 70 -9.07 -4.13 -0.02
C SER A 70 -10.54 -3.76 0.19
N GLU A 71 -11.36 -4.75 0.52
CA GLU A 71 -12.77 -4.58 0.84
C GLU A 71 -12.95 -3.65 2.05
N ALA A 72 -12.17 -3.85 3.12
CA ALA A 72 -12.17 -2.98 4.28
C ALA A 72 -11.85 -1.52 3.93
N TRP A 73 -10.88 -1.31 3.02
CA TRP A 73 -10.53 0.03 2.56
C TRP A 73 -11.66 0.71 1.79
N GLU A 74 -12.40 0.00 0.93
CA GLU A 74 -13.53 0.60 0.20
C GLU A 74 -14.63 1.11 1.13
N MET A 75 -14.84 0.44 2.26
CA MET A 75 -15.81 0.89 3.27
C MET A 75 -15.35 2.17 3.99
N VAL A 76 -14.04 2.32 4.23
CA VAL A 76 -13.50 3.45 5.00
C VAL A 76 -13.08 4.64 4.13
N ARG A 77 -12.75 4.41 2.85
CA ARG A 77 -12.26 5.42 1.90
C ARG A 77 -13.16 6.67 1.84
N PRO A 78 -14.50 6.57 1.73
CA PRO A 78 -15.35 7.77 1.65
C PRO A 78 -15.27 8.65 2.90
N ARG A 79 -15.20 8.01 4.09
CA ARG A 79 -15.05 8.72 5.36
C ARG A 79 -13.70 9.43 5.44
N PHE A 80 -12.64 8.77 4.98
CA PHE A 80 -11.32 9.36 4.93
C PHE A 80 -11.25 10.54 3.96
N ASP A 81 -11.86 10.41 2.77
CA ASP A 81 -11.94 11.49 1.78
C ASP A 81 -12.72 12.70 2.32
N THR A 82 -13.78 12.45 3.08
CA THR A 82 -14.57 13.52 3.74
C THR A 82 -13.72 14.28 4.76
N LEU A 83 -12.99 13.57 5.63
CA LEU A 83 -12.10 14.19 6.61
C LEU A 83 -10.98 14.99 5.93
N ARG A 84 -10.42 14.45 4.83
CA ARG A 84 -9.40 15.13 4.05
C ARG A 84 -9.92 16.44 3.43
N ALA A 85 -11.14 16.43 2.89
CA ALA A 85 -11.77 17.62 2.34
C ALA A 85 -12.08 18.67 3.41
N ALA A 86 -12.52 18.25 4.60
CA ALA A 86 -12.75 19.16 5.73
C ALA A 86 -11.45 19.85 6.17
N MET A 87 -10.37 19.08 6.33
CA MET A 87 -9.04 19.60 6.63
C MET A 87 -8.54 20.60 5.58
N ASP A 88 -8.69 20.27 4.29
CA ASP A 88 -8.29 21.15 3.17
C ASP A 88 -9.05 22.50 3.21
N SER A 89 -10.34 22.45 3.51
CA SER A 89 -11.19 23.63 3.69
C SER A 89 -10.76 24.47 4.89
N GLU A 90 -10.48 23.84 6.03
CA GLU A 90 -9.99 24.51 7.24
C GLU A 90 -8.65 25.21 7.02
N VAL A 91 -7.71 24.54 6.38
CA VAL A 91 -6.40 25.12 6.03
C VAL A 91 -6.59 26.30 5.08
N SER A 92 -7.36 26.12 4.01
CA SER A 92 -7.60 27.17 3.01
C SER A 92 -8.18 28.45 3.60
N ARG A 93 -9.08 28.35 4.59
CA ARG A 93 -9.66 29.51 5.30
C ARG A 93 -8.64 30.32 6.10
N ARG A 94 -7.51 29.74 6.48
CA ARG A 94 -6.44 30.42 7.23
C ARG A 94 -5.41 31.10 6.31
N LEU A 95 -5.49 30.87 5.01
CA LEU A 95 -4.53 31.36 4.03
C LEU A 95 -5.03 32.63 3.35
N THR A 96 -4.10 33.53 3.01
CA THR A 96 -4.38 34.66 2.13
C THR A 96 -4.73 34.18 0.72
N PRO A 97 -5.42 34.99 -0.11
CA PRO A 97 -5.80 34.58 -1.47
C PRO A 97 -4.62 34.11 -2.34
N GLY A 98 -3.46 34.76 -2.23
CA GLY A 98 -2.24 34.34 -2.93
C GLY A 98 -1.71 32.97 -2.46
N GLN A 99 -1.77 32.70 -1.15
CA GLN A 99 -1.37 31.41 -0.58
C GLN A 99 -2.35 30.29 -0.91
N GLN A 100 -3.66 30.58 -1.02
CA GLN A 100 -4.67 29.60 -1.44
C GLN A 100 -4.42 29.07 -2.85
N ALA A 101 -3.96 29.93 -3.77
CA ALA A 101 -3.59 29.51 -5.13
C ALA A 101 -2.42 28.51 -5.11
N THR A 102 -1.35 28.83 -4.38
CA THR A 102 -0.18 27.93 -4.20
C THR A 102 -0.57 26.63 -3.49
N TYR A 103 -1.42 26.70 -2.47
CA TYR A 103 -1.88 25.52 -1.73
C TYR A 103 -2.70 24.57 -2.62
N ARG A 104 -3.64 25.10 -3.40
CA ARG A 104 -4.43 24.29 -4.35
C ARG A 104 -3.55 23.62 -5.39
N ASP A 105 -2.57 24.34 -5.94
CA ASP A 105 -1.61 23.77 -6.90
C ASP A 105 -0.76 22.66 -6.24
N LEU A 106 -0.29 22.86 -5.01
CA LEU A 106 0.44 21.84 -4.26
C LEU A 106 -0.42 20.58 -4.05
N VAL A 107 -1.66 20.75 -3.60
CA VAL A 107 -2.59 19.63 -3.37
C VAL A 107 -2.93 18.91 -4.68
N ALA A 108 -3.16 19.65 -5.76
CA ALA A 108 -3.43 19.11 -7.09
C ALA A 108 -2.22 18.31 -7.63
N ARG A 109 -1.00 18.82 -7.50
CA ARG A 109 0.23 18.10 -7.89
C ARG A 109 0.37 16.79 -7.12
N HIS A 110 0.11 16.78 -5.82
CA HIS A 110 0.14 15.54 -5.03
C HIS A 110 -0.96 14.56 -5.45
N ARG A 111 -2.15 15.04 -5.83
CA ARG A 111 -3.21 14.20 -6.38
C ARG A 111 -2.81 13.60 -7.73
N HIS A 112 -2.28 14.41 -8.64
CA HIS A 112 -1.84 13.98 -9.96
C HIS A 112 -0.63 13.06 -9.90
N GLN A 113 0.32 13.24 -8.99
CA GLN A 113 1.41 12.29 -8.77
C GLN A 113 0.87 10.94 -8.28
N ARG A 114 -0.10 10.97 -7.35
CA ARG A 114 -0.78 9.75 -6.91
C ARG A 114 -1.57 9.11 -8.04
N GLU A 115 -2.15 9.86 -8.97
CA GLU A 115 -2.90 9.32 -10.12
C GLU A 115 -1.98 8.83 -11.24
N ARG A 116 -0.90 9.55 -11.56
CA ARG A 116 0.11 9.10 -12.52
C ARG A 116 0.84 7.86 -12.02
N ALA A 117 1.14 7.79 -10.71
CA ALA A 117 1.63 6.56 -10.10
C ALA A 117 0.61 5.40 -10.17
N LYS A 118 -0.70 5.68 -10.30
CA LYS A 118 -1.72 4.65 -10.62
C LYS A 118 -1.69 4.25 -12.10
N SER A 119 -1.40 5.17 -13.02
CA SER A 119 -1.39 4.89 -14.47
C SER A 119 -0.10 4.22 -14.95
N ASP A 120 1.05 4.59 -14.40
CA ASP A 120 2.37 4.07 -14.80
C ASP A 120 2.65 2.68 -14.21
N SER A 121 1.99 2.32 -13.10
CA SER A 121 2.00 0.96 -12.56
C SER A 121 1.06 -0.02 -13.30
N GLY A 122 0.23 0.48 -14.21
CA GLY A 122 -0.76 -0.30 -14.98
C GLY A 122 -0.39 -0.54 -16.46
N GLY A 123 0.80 -0.14 -16.92
CA GLY A 123 1.21 -0.29 -18.32
C GLY A 123 2.11 -1.52 -18.54
N PRO A 124 1.74 -2.50 -19.40
CA PRO A 124 2.68 -3.53 -19.80
C PRO A 124 3.77 -2.87 -20.64
N LYS A 125 5.03 -2.98 -20.21
CA LYS A 125 6.16 -2.72 -21.11
C LYS A 125 6.14 -3.83 -22.17
N LYS A 126 5.76 -3.43 -23.39
CA LYS A 126 5.94 -4.21 -24.61
C LYS A 126 7.39 -4.63 -24.78
#